data_AF-A0A1S6FF98-F1
#
_entry.id   AF-A0A1S6FF98-F1
#
_cell.length_a   1.000
_cell.length_b   1.000
_cell.length_c   1.000
_cell.angle_alpha   90.00
_cell.angle_beta   90.00
_cell.angle_gamma   90.00
#
_symmetry.space_group_name_H-M   'P 1'
#
loop_
_entity.id
_entity.type
_entity.pdbx_description
1 polymer ?
#
loop_
_entity_poly.entity_id
_entity_poly.type
_entity_poly.pdbx_seq_one_letter_code
_entity_poly.pdbx_strand_id
1 'polypeptide(L)'
;MAMRMHAIALAALAGTVLTAAPAQAREVTVKVSARAMPWSPAVNRKLPFGRQDGAAPAMVFAGKLFEGVPVKFSATGTTSTAAGGERFGPAGQAGFVTDATRGNSGSWFPSYHADRAGYPAHLNQLIGAFVDADGKVVGKPFLIGARGEAVPPAGAVAITLGINDDIYADNEGEIVVTIDLPSPQVTIQ
;
A
#
# COMPACT_ATOMS: atom_id res chain seq x y z
N MET A 1 -65.90 17.15 -45.84
CA MET A 1 -65.10 15.90 -45.76
C MET A 1 -63.70 16.25 -46.27
N ALA A 2 -62.60 16.23 -45.55
CA ALA A 2 -62.26 15.74 -44.22
C ALA A 2 -61.09 16.59 -43.65
N MET A 3 -61.07 16.74 -42.33
CA MET A 3 -60.06 17.46 -41.53
C MET A 3 -58.78 16.60 -41.43
N ARG A 4 -57.61 17.14 -41.80
CA ARG A 4 -56.31 16.46 -41.63
C ARG A 4 -55.76 16.75 -40.23
N MET A 5 -55.91 15.82 -39.30
CA MET A 5 -55.21 15.82 -38.01
C MET A 5 -53.75 15.39 -38.22
N HIS A 6 -52.81 16.24 -37.80
CA HIS A 6 -51.39 15.89 -37.68
C HIS A 6 -51.19 15.23 -36.32
N ALA A 7 -50.82 13.95 -36.30
CA ALA A 7 -50.37 13.26 -35.09
C ALA A 7 -48.90 13.62 -34.83
N ILE A 8 -48.64 14.33 -33.73
CA ILE A 8 -47.29 14.56 -33.20
C ILE A 8 -46.89 13.28 -32.46
N ALA A 9 -45.92 12.54 -33.00
CA ALA A 9 -45.32 11.41 -32.32
C ALA A 9 -44.35 11.92 -31.24
N LEU A 10 -44.71 11.74 -29.97
CA LEU A 10 -43.86 12.01 -28.82
C LEU A 10 -42.87 10.84 -28.67
N ALA A 11 -41.61 11.04 -29.06
CA ALA A 11 -40.54 10.07 -28.81
C ALA A 11 -40.14 10.13 -27.33
N ALA A 12 -40.52 9.11 -26.55
CA ALA A 12 -40.06 8.95 -25.18
C ALA A 12 -38.60 8.51 -25.18
N LEU A 13 -37.69 9.41 -24.78
CA LEU A 13 -36.30 9.08 -24.48
C LEU A 13 -36.27 8.22 -23.19
N ALA A 14 -36.14 6.90 -23.33
CA ALA A 14 -35.86 6.03 -22.21
C ALA A 14 -34.40 6.25 -21.75
N GLY A 15 -34.20 7.10 -20.75
CA GLY A 15 -32.90 7.30 -20.12
C GLY A 15 -32.44 6.03 -19.41
N THR A 16 -31.36 5.43 -19.88
CA THR A 16 -30.70 4.30 -19.22
C THR A 16 -30.02 4.81 -17.96
N VAL A 17 -30.56 4.48 -16.78
CA VAL A 17 -29.89 4.74 -15.51
C VAL A 17 -28.84 3.66 -15.31
N LEU A 18 -27.56 3.99 -15.51
CA LEU A 18 -26.45 3.14 -15.09
C LEU A 18 -26.36 3.21 -13.55
N THR A 19 -26.83 2.17 -12.89
CA THR A 19 -26.52 1.96 -11.47
C THR A 19 -25.14 1.32 -11.37
N ALA A 20 -24.17 2.06 -10.83
CA ALA A 20 -22.86 1.48 -10.49
C ALA A 20 -23.08 0.47 -9.35
N ALA A 21 -22.88 -0.82 -9.61
CA ALA A 21 -22.87 -1.83 -8.56
C ALA A 21 -21.70 -1.56 -7.59
N PRO A 22 -21.88 -1.77 -6.27
CA PRO A 22 -20.80 -1.58 -5.32
C PRO A 22 -19.64 -2.54 -5.65
N ALA A 23 -18.45 -2.00 -5.91
CA ALA A 23 -17.25 -2.81 -6.09
C ALA A 23 -17.05 -3.70 -4.86
N GLN A 24 -16.99 -5.03 -5.06
CA GLN A 24 -16.63 -5.93 -3.98
C GLN A 24 -15.12 -5.83 -3.74
N ALA A 25 -14.69 -5.77 -2.48
CA ALA A 25 -13.29 -5.86 -2.12
C ALA A 25 -12.95 -7.31 -1.74
N ARG A 26 -11.79 -7.80 -2.20
CA ARG A 26 -11.19 -9.04 -1.72
C ARG A 26 -10.21 -8.70 -0.61
N GLU A 27 -10.47 -9.24 0.56
CA GLU A 27 -9.57 -9.13 1.70
C GLU A 27 -8.39 -10.12 1.56
N VAL A 28 -7.16 -9.64 1.77
CA VAL A 28 -5.95 -10.45 1.81
C VAL A 28 -5.16 -10.13 3.08
N THR A 29 -4.78 -11.17 3.82
CA THR A 29 -3.98 -11.03 5.04
C THR A 29 -2.54 -11.47 4.82
N VAL A 30 -1.60 -10.67 5.27
CA VAL A 30 -0.16 -10.94 5.20
C VAL A 30 0.52 -10.63 6.53
N LYS A 31 1.53 -11.44 6.88
CA LYS A 31 2.37 -11.24 8.05
C LYS A 31 3.65 -10.52 7.65
N VAL A 32 3.99 -9.46 8.38
CA VAL A 32 5.17 -8.63 8.19
C VAL A 32 6.07 -8.80 9.41
N SER A 33 7.17 -9.53 9.25
CA SER A 33 8.18 -9.66 10.31
C SER A 33 8.77 -8.29 10.66
N ALA A 34 9.15 -8.09 11.93
CA ALA A 34 9.91 -6.91 12.36
C ALA A 34 11.23 -6.70 11.58
N ARG A 35 11.78 -7.79 11.02
CA ARG A 35 13.01 -7.77 10.21
C ARG A 35 12.74 -7.52 8.73
N ALA A 36 11.49 -7.45 8.29
CA ALA A 36 11.16 -7.31 6.88
C ALA A 36 11.57 -5.92 6.38
N MET A 37 12.49 -5.90 5.42
CA MET A 37 12.81 -4.69 4.66
C MET A 37 11.66 -4.37 3.68
N PRO A 38 11.32 -3.10 3.42
CA PRO A 38 10.12 -2.77 2.63
C PRO A 38 10.22 -3.03 1.13
N TRP A 39 11.44 -3.11 0.60
CA TRP A 39 11.74 -3.59 -0.75
C TRP A 39 13.13 -4.21 -0.79
N SER A 40 13.45 -4.95 -1.85
CA SER A 40 14.79 -5.51 -2.04
C SER A 40 15.78 -4.44 -2.53
N PRO A 41 16.83 -4.10 -1.77
CA PRO A 41 17.85 -3.14 -2.22
C PRO A 41 18.69 -3.66 -3.39
N ALA A 42 18.86 -4.98 -3.49
CA ALA A 42 19.61 -5.61 -4.57
C ALA A 42 18.97 -5.36 -5.95
N VAL A 43 17.62 -5.34 -5.99
CA VAL A 43 16.82 -5.01 -7.17
C VAL A 43 16.70 -3.48 -7.33
N ASN A 44 16.47 -2.76 -6.23
CA ASN A 44 16.16 -1.33 -6.22
C ASN A 44 17.36 -0.47 -5.82
N ARG A 45 18.48 -0.59 -6.54
CA ARG A 45 19.77 0.04 -6.19
C ARG A 45 19.74 1.57 -6.09
N LYS A 46 18.76 2.23 -6.71
CA LYS A 46 18.55 3.69 -6.65
C LYS A 46 17.75 4.14 -5.41
N LEU A 47 17.20 3.19 -4.66
CA LEU A 47 16.47 3.42 -3.41
C LEU A 47 17.22 2.73 -2.25
N PRO A 48 18.48 3.11 -1.96
CA PRO A 48 19.23 2.51 -0.86
C PRO A 48 18.68 3.01 0.48
N PHE A 49 18.69 2.14 1.47
CA PHE A 49 18.34 2.45 2.85
C PHE A 49 19.06 1.48 3.78
N GLY A 50 19.20 1.87 5.04
CA GLY A 50 19.68 1.05 6.14
C GLY A 50 21.01 0.31 5.91
N ARG A 51 21.27 -0.65 6.79
CA ARG A 51 22.37 -1.61 6.73
C ARG A 51 22.07 -2.82 5.84
N GLN A 52 20.79 -3.05 5.54
CA GLN A 52 20.31 -4.16 4.69
C GLN A 52 20.59 -5.54 5.31
N ASP A 53 20.52 -5.64 6.63
CA ASP A 53 20.73 -6.85 7.44
C ASP A 53 19.41 -7.54 7.89
N GLY A 54 18.31 -7.16 7.22
CA GLY A 54 16.97 -7.68 7.45
C GLY A 54 16.61 -8.88 6.58
N ALA A 55 15.35 -9.28 6.70
CA ALA A 55 14.71 -10.28 5.85
C ALA A 55 14.15 -9.65 4.57
N ALA A 56 13.82 -10.50 3.60
CA ALA A 56 13.10 -10.10 2.40
C ALA A 56 11.75 -9.43 2.75
N PRO A 57 11.25 -8.51 1.89
CA PRO A 57 9.93 -7.92 2.08
C PRO A 57 8.82 -8.96 2.17
N ALA A 58 7.83 -8.69 3.01
CA ALA A 58 6.55 -9.36 2.90
C ALA A 58 5.88 -8.91 1.60
N MET A 59 5.37 -9.85 0.80
CA MET A 59 4.87 -9.55 -0.53
C MET A 59 3.46 -10.10 -0.72
N VAL A 60 2.61 -9.28 -1.33
CA VAL A 60 1.24 -9.65 -1.71
C VAL A 60 1.10 -9.56 -3.22
N PHE A 61 0.94 -10.73 -3.85
CA PHE A 61 0.54 -10.81 -5.24
C PHE A 61 -0.98 -10.62 -5.33
N ALA A 62 -1.39 -9.45 -5.78
CA ALA A 62 -2.80 -9.16 -6.01
C ALA A 62 -3.35 -9.85 -7.27
N GLY A 63 -2.47 -10.41 -8.13
CA GLY A 63 -2.80 -10.90 -9.46
C GLY A 63 -3.01 -9.76 -10.45
N LYS A 64 -3.90 -8.82 -10.10
CA LYS A 64 -4.08 -7.54 -10.80
C LYS A 64 -4.36 -6.42 -9.81
N LEU A 65 -3.45 -5.45 -9.74
CA LEU A 65 -3.75 -4.14 -9.14
C LEU A 65 -4.40 -3.27 -10.21
N PHE A 66 -5.43 -2.53 -9.84
CA PHE A 66 -6.08 -1.60 -10.75
C PHE A 66 -5.44 -0.23 -10.57
N GLU A 67 -4.79 0.25 -11.62
CA GLU A 67 -4.21 1.59 -11.65
C GLU A 67 -5.28 2.63 -11.28
N GLY A 68 -4.93 3.57 -10.40
CA GLY A 68 -5.83 4.65 -9.99
C GLY A 68 -6.93 4.24 -9.01
N VAL A 69 -7.10 2.94 -8.72
CA VAL A 69 -8.11 2.46 -7.76
C VAL A 69 -7.43 2.22 -6.42
N PRO A 70 -7.83 2.94 -5.35
CA PRO A 70 -7.14 2.82 -4.08
C PRO A 70 -7.27 1.44 -3.44
N VAL A 71 -6.19 1.00 -2.81
CA VAL A 71 -6.11 -0.17 -1.94
C VAL A 71 -6.09 0.31 -0.50
N LYS A 72 -6.90 -0.31 0.36
CA LYS A 72 -6.96 0.05 1.79
C LYS A 72 -6.22 -0.97 2.64
N PHE A 73 -5.62 -0.48 3.71
CA PHE A 73 -4.82 -1.27 4.64
C PHE A 73 -5.35 -1.07 6.05
N SER A 74 -5.39 -2.16 6.81
CA SER A 74 -5.48 -2.13 8.27
C SER A 74 -4.44 -3.07 8.85
N ALA A 75 -3.81 -2.67 9.94
CA ALA A 75 -2.70 -3.42 10.52
C ALA A 75 -2.82 -3.51 12.04
N THR A 76 -2.42 -4.65 12.58
CA THR A 76 -2.37 -4.93 14.02
C THR A 76 -1.11 -5.73 14.36
N GLY A 77 -0.86 -5.99 15.64
CA GLY A 77 0.37 -6.63 16.11
C GLY A 77 1.40 -5.59 16.55
N THR A 78 2.58 -6.07 16.91
CA THR A 78 3.64 -5.22 17.45
C THR A 78 5.03 -5.73 17.08
N THR A 79 5.95 -4.80 16.92
CA THR A 79 7.37 -5.03 16.63
C THR A 79 8.23 -4.23 17.60
N SER A 80 9.49 -4.60 17.72
CA SER A 80 10.52 -3.81 18.41
C SER A 80 11.72 -3.62 17.49
N THR A 81 12.44 -2.53 17.70
CA THR A 81 13.69 -2.19 17.02
C THR A 81 14.93 -2.79 17.70
N ALA A 82 14.72 -3.60 18.76
CA ALA A 82 15.78 -4.28 19.47
C ALA A 82 15.24 -5.54 20.17
N ALA A 83 16.12 -6.52 20.40
CA ALA A 83 15.78 -7.73 21.14
C ALA A 83 15.38 -7.42 22.59
N GLY A 84 14.19 -7.85 23.00
CA GLY A 84 13.61 -7.56 24.32
C GLY A 84 13.21 -6.09 24.53
N GLY A 85 13.20 -5.28 23.47
CA GLY A 85 12.90 -3.85 23.53
C GLY A 85 11.42 -3.51 23.68
N GLU A 86 11.13 -2.21 23.73
CA GLU A 86 9.77 -1.69 23.73
C GLU A 86 9.02 -2.12 22.46
N ARG A 87 7.72 -2.39 22.62
CA ARG A 87 6.83 -2.90 21.57
C ARG A 87 5.99 -1.76 21.01
N PHE A 88 6.08 -1.55 19.70
CA PHE A 88 5.33 -0.52 19.01
C PHE A 88 4.33 -1.15 18.04
N GLY A 89 3.16 -0.53 17.91
CA GLY A 89 2.19 -0.91 16.89
C GLY A 89 2.61 -0.45 15.49
N PRO A 90 1.80 -0.73 14.46
CA PRO A 90 2.16 -0.43 13.07
C PRO A 90 2.39 1.06 12.75
N ALA A 91 1.89 1.97 13.59
CA ALA A 91 2.15 3.41 13.49
C ALA A 91 3.60 3.80 13.83
N GLY A 92 4.39 2.88 14.39
CA GLY A 92 5.76 3.14 14.81
C GLY A 92 5.86 3.90 16.14
N GLN A 93 7.06 4.38 16.43
CA GLN A 93 7.40 5.12 17.65
C GLN A 93 7.11 6.60 17.46
N ALA A 94 6.01 7.09 18.04
CA ALA A 94 5.55 8.47 17.87
C ALA A 94 6.61 9.54 18.23
N GLY A 95 7.47 9.25 19.21
CA GLY A 95 8.55 10.15 19.64
C GLY A 95 9.77 10.22 18.70
N PHE A 96 9.83 9.40 17.65
CA PHE A 96 11.00 9.29 16.77
C PHE A 96 10.58 9.51 15.31
N VAL A 97 10.71 10.73 14.82
CA VAL A 97 10.42 11.12 13.42
C VAL A 97 11.62 10.85 12.51
N THR A 98 11.37 10.31 11.32
CA THR A 98 12.35 9.77 10.38
C THR A 98 12.20 10.30 8.94
N ASP A 99 11.41 11.35 8.73
CA ASP A 99 11.05 11.93 7.43
C ASP A 99 12.20 11.97 6.41
N ALA A 100 13.32 12.59 6.78
CA ALA A 100 14.51 12.69 5.94
C ALA A 100 15.75 12.81 6.80
N THR A 101 15.89 11.89 7.76
CA THR A 101 17.03 11.83 8.69
C THR A 101 17.79 10.52 8.48
N ARG A 102 19.09 10.55 8.81
CA ARG A 102 19.89 9.33 8.88
C ARG A 102 19.67 8.67 10.23
N GLY A 103 19.59 7.35 10.24
CA GLY A 103 19.48 6.56 11.46
C GLY A 103 20.84 6.19 12.03
N ASN A 104 20.83 5.27 12.99
CA ASN A 104 22.02 4.87 13.76
C ASN A 104 23.04 4.10 12.90
N SER A 105 22.63 3.48 11.80
CA SER A 105 23.54 2.89 10.82
C SER A 105 24.35 3.92 10.03
N GLY A 106 24.00 5.21 10.14
CA GLY A 106 24.51 6.28 9.28
C GLY A 106 23.89 6.31 7.88
N SER A 107 22.98 5.38 7.56
CA SER A 107 22.20 5.35 6.32
C SER A 107 20.85 6.05 6.47
N TRP A 108 20.15 6.27 5.36
CA TRP A 108 18.79 6.78 5.38
C TRP A 108 17.79 5.69 5.80
N PHE A 109 16.74 6.08 6.51
CA PHE A 109 15.55 5.25 6.66
C PHE A 109 14.83 5.05 5.31
N PRO A 110 14.07 3.96 5.13
CA PRO A 110 13.21 3.79 3.96
C PRO A 110 12.27 4.97 3.70
N SER A 111 11.73 5.59 4.75
CA SER A 111 10.85 6.77 4.69
C SER A 111 11.42 7.95 3.91
N TYR A 112 12.75 8.06 3.79
CA TYR A 112 13.41 9.09 2.98
C TYR A 112 12.95 9.06 1.51
N HIS A 113 12.60 7.87 1.00
CA HIS A 113 12.13 7.68 -0.38
C HIS A 113 10.60 7.71 -0.49
N ALA A 114 9.88 7.73 0.63
CA ALA A 114 8.42 7.69 0.64
C ALA A 114 7.79 9.00 0.17
N ASP A 115 6.50 8.95 -0.18
CA ASP A 115 5.76 10.16 -0.51
C ASP A 115 5.61 11.07 0.70
N ARG A 116 6.10 12.30 0.56
CA ARG A 116 6.13 13.30 1.64
C ARG A 116 4.74 13.75 2.09
N ALA A 117 3.73 13.54 1.26
CA ALA A 117 2.34 13.79 1.65
C ALA A 117 1.89 12.94 2.85
N GLY A 118 2.54 11.80 3.10
CA GLY A 118 2.24 10.94 4.25
C GLY A 118 2.96 11.32 5.55
N TYR A 119 3.90 12.27 5.53
CA TYR A 119 4.69 12.63 6.71
C TYR A 119 3.82 13.24 7.82
N PRO A 120 4.21 13.06 9.10
CA PRO A 120 5.48 12.51 9.58
C PRO A 120 5.60 10.98 9.47
N ALA A 121 6.81 10.51 9.16
CA ALA A 121 7.23 9.12 9.20
C ALA A 121 7.88 8.80 10.54
N HIS A 122 7.56 7.66 11.14
CA HIS A 122 8.10 7.25 12.43
C HIS A 122 9.01 6.02 12.31
N LEU A 123 10.00 5.93 13.21
CA LEU A 123 10.79 4.71 13.38
C LEU A 123 9.85 3.53 13.66
N ASN A 124 10.15 2.36 13.09
CA ASN A 124 9.37 1.12 13.23
C ASN A 124 7.94 1.18 12.64
N GLN A 125 7.62 2.22 11.86
CA GLN A 125 6.32 2.31 11.19
C GLN A 125 6.22 1.31 10.03
N LEU A 126 5.03 0.75 9.82
CA LEU A 126 4.72 -0.04 8.64
C LEU A 126 4.73 0.84 7.38
N ILE A 127 5.51 0.44 6.39
CA ILE A 127 5.69 1.12 5.10
C ILE A 127 5.49 0.10 3.96
N GLY A 128 4.97 0.58 2.82
CA GLY A 128 4.75 -0.23 1.63
C GLY A 128 5.34 0.37 0.37
N ALA A 129 5.45 -0.46 -0.67
CA ALA A 129 5.77 -0.04 -2.01
C ALA A 129 5.00 -0.89 -3.03
N PHE A 130 4.61 -0.28 -4.14
CA PHE A 130 4.14 -1.02 -5.31
C PHE A 130 5.34 -1.48 -6.12
N VAL A 131 5.29 -2.69 -6.64
CA VAL A 131 6.37 -3.26 -7.46
C VAL A 131 5.86 -3.85 -8.78
N ASP A 132 6.71 -3.83 -9.80
CA ASP A 132 6.50 -4.53 -11.07
C ASP A 132 6.81 -6.04 -10.97
N ALA A 133 6.70 -6.75 -12.09
CA ALA A 133 6.93 -8.20 -12.16
C ALA A 133 8.38 -8.62 -11.86
N ASP A 134 9.34 -7.69 -11.96
CA ASP A 134 10.75 -7.91 -11.60
C ASP A 134 11.02 -7.58 -10.13
N GLY A 135 10.03 -7.08 -9.38
CA GLY A 135 10.17 -6.59 -8.01
C GLY A 135 10.80 -5.19 -7.91
N LYS A 136 10.83 -4.42 -9.00
CA LYS A 136 11.26 -3.02 -8.98
C LYS A 136 10.12 -2.15 -8.46
N VAL A 137 10.45 -1.24 -7.56
CA VAL A 137 9.50 -0.24 -7.04
C VAL A 137 9.03 0.64 -8.18
N VAL A 138 7.71 0.76 -8.31
CA VAL A 138 7.04 1.65 -9.25
C VAL A 138 6.32 2.74 -8.46
N GLY A 139 6.51 4.00 -8.88
CA GLY A 139 6.05 5.15 -8.12
C GLY A 139 6.87 5.40 -6.84
N LYS A 140 6.27 6.07 -5.87
CA LYS A 140 6.88 6.31 -4.55
C LYS A 140 6.38 5.28 -3.53
N PRO A 141 7.26 4.77 -2.65
CA PRO A 141 6.84 4.11 -1.42
C PRO A 141 5.90 4.99 -0.60
N PHE A 142 5.09 4.37 0.27
CA PHE A 142 4.04 5.04 1.02
C PHE A 142 3.98 4.54 2.46
N LEU A 143 3.70 5.45 3.39
CA LEU A 143 3.51 5.12 4.80
C LEU A 143 2.13 4.52 5.01
N ILE A 144 2.03 3.47 5.83
CA ILE A 144 0.77 2.78 6.09
C ILE A 144 0.32 3.01 7.52
N GLY A 145 1.20 2.80 8.51
CA GLY A 145 0.78 2.88 9.91
C GLY A 145 -0.26 1.81 10.28
N ALA A 146 -1.16 2.11 11.22
CA ALA A 146 -2.23 1.21 11.62
C ALA A 146 -3.38 1.11 10.59
N ARG A 147 -3.58 2.16 9.80
CA ARG A 147 -4.56 2.23 8.70
C ARG A 147 -4.02 3.16 7.64
N GLY A 148 -4.17 2.77 6.38
CA GLY A 148 -3.68 3.57 5.27
C GLY A 148 -4.43 3.27 3.97
N GLU A 149 -4.13 4.08 2.97
CA GLU A 149 -4.63 3.91 1.61
C GLU A 149 -3.50 4.23 0.64
N ALA A 150 -3.38 3.46 -0.44
CA ALA A 150 -2.41 3.71 -1.48
C ALA A 150 -2.99 3.42 -2.86
N VAL A 151 -2.61 4.25 -3.84
CA VAL A 151 -3.09 4.14 -5.21
C VAL A 151 -2.03 3.46 -6.06
N PRO A 152 -2.29 2.27 -6.65
CA PRO A 152 -1.35 1.61 -7.53
C PRO A 152 -1.05 2.49 -8.76
N PRO A 153 0.22 2.75 -9.08
CA PRO A 153 0.60 3.37 -10.34
C PRO A 153 0.53 2.36 -11.50
N ALA A 154 0.58 2.86 -12.74
CA ALA A 154 0.73 2.04 -13.93
C ALA A 154 1.89 1.04 -13.78
N GLY A 155 1.65 -0.22 -14.15
CA GLY A 155 2.67 -1.27 -14.13
C GLY A 155 2.88 -1.95 -12.76
N ALA A 156 2.19 -1.52 -11.70
CA ALA A 156 2.22 -2.23 -10.42
C ALA A 156 1.49 -3.58 -10.53
N VAL A 157 2.13 -4.66 -10.07
CA VAL A 157 1.56 -6.01 -10.05
C VAL A 157 1.49 -6.63 -8.64
N ALA A 158 2.30 -6.12 -7.71
CA ALA A 158 2.34 -6.57 -6.33
C ALA A 158 2.60 -5.41 -5.37
N ILE A 159 2.36 -5.68 -4.08
CA ILE A 159 2.66 -4.77 -2.97
C ILE A 159 3.73 -5.45 -2.10
N THR A 160 4.82 -4.75 -1.80
CA THR A 160 5.77 -5.16 -0.78
C THR A 160 5.60 -4.34 0.48
N LEU A 161 5.83 -4.96 1.63
CA LEU A 161 5.62 -4.40 2.96
C LEU A 161 6.84 -4.68 3.83
N GLY A 162 7.16 -3.72 4.69
CA GLY A 162 8.22 -3.86 5.67
C GLY A 162 8.19 -2.77 6.72
N ILE A 163 9.26 -2.74 7.51
CA ILE A 163 9.42 -1.81 8.63
C ILE A 163 10.29 -0.64 8.22
N ASN A 164 9.90 0.56 8.65
CA ASN A 164 10.69 1.77 8.52
C ASN A 164 11.79 1.78 9.60
N ASP A 165 12.90 1.14 9.29
CA ASP A 165 14.09 1.06 10.15
C ASP A 165 15.35 1.11 9.29
N ASP A 166 16.49 1.40 9.90
CA ASP A 166 17.79 1.42 9.23
C ASP A 166 18.72 0.30 9.71
N ILE A 167 18.35 -0.41 10.78
CA ILE A 167 18.97 -1.63 11.28
C ILE A 167 17.85 -2.65 11.54
N TYR A 168 17.98 -3.86 11.01
CA TYR A 168 16.90 -4.86 11.05
C TYR A 168 17.30 -6.16 11.74
N ALA A 169 18.59 -6.38 12.02
CA ALA A 169 19.08 -7.67 12.47
C ALA A 169 18.57 -8.08 13.86
N ASP A 170 18.33 -7.09 14.72
CA ASP A 170 17.89 -7.20 16.11
C ASP A 170 16.40 -6.90 16.31
N ASN A 171 15.67 -6.60 15.23
CA ASN A 171 14.23 -6.38 15.30
C ASN A 171 13.47 -7.68 15.60
N GLU A 172 12.42 -7.58 16.40
CA GLU A 172 11.61 -8.73 16.81
C GLU A 172 10.11 -8.43 16.88
N GLY A 173 9.30 -9.44 16.57
CA GLY A 173 7.85 -9.34 16.51
C GLY A 173 7.31 -9.41 15.08
N GLU A 174 6.01 -9.15 14.94
CA GLU A 174 5.28 -9.29 13.69
C GLU A 174 4.06 -8.36 13.68
N ILE A 175 3.78 -7.80 12.51
CA ILE A 175 2.55 -7.07 12.19
C ILE A 175 1.71 -7.93 11.25
N VAL A 176 0.42 -8.03 11.53
CA VAL A 176 -0.57 -8.62 10.62
C VAL A 176 -1.25 -7.49 9.87
N VAL A 177 -1.17 -7.53 8.54
CA VAL A 177 -1.76 -6.53 7.64
C VAL A 177 -2.89 -7.17 6.85
N THR A 178 -4.05 -6.55 6.93
CA THR A 178 -5.22 -6.85 6.12
C THR A 178 -5.31 -5.81 5.01
N ILE A 179 -5.45 -6.28 3.77
CA ILE A 179 -5.46 -5.46 2.56
C ILE A 179 -6.77 -5.69 1.81
N ASP A 180 -7.53 -4.62 1.64
CA ASP A 180 -8.76 -4.63 0.84
C ASP A 180 -8.42 -4.29 -0.61
N LEU A 181 -8.34 -5.32 -1.44
CA LEU A 181 -8.09 -5.18 -2.87
C LEU A 181 -9.42 -5.01 -3.62
N PRO A 182 -9.58 -3.99 -4.49
CA PRO A 182 -10.74 -3.90 -5.36
C PRO A 182 -10.87 -5.15 -6.24
N SER A 183 -12.06 -5.73 -6.34
CA SER A 183 -12.37 -6.83 -7.25
C SER A 183 -13.35 -6.38 -8.33
N PRO A 184 -13.10 -6.67 -9.62
CA PRO A 184 -14.05 -6.36 -10.67
C PRO A 184 -15.30 -7.22 -10.51
N GLN A 185 -16.48 -6.62 -10.73
CA GLN A 185 -17.71 -7.38 -10.92
C GLN A 185 -17.86 -7.74 -12.41
N VAL A 186 -18.09 -9.02 -12.70
CA VAL A 186 -18.61 -9.43 -14.00
C VAL A 186 -20.11 -9.64 -13.83
N THR A 187 -20.91 -8.69 -14.30
CA THR A 187 -22.36 -8.87 -14.41
C THR A 187 -22.65 -9.31 -15.84
N ILE A 188 -23.07 -10.56 -16.03
CA ILE A 188 -23.65 -11.00 -17.31
C ILE A 188 -25.13 -10.62 -17.26
N GLN A 189 -25.54 -9.72 -18.15
CA GLN A 189 -26.95 -9.41 -18.41
C GLN A 189 -27.49 -10.35 -19.50
#